data_AF-A0AAV9M0T5-F1
#
_entry.id   AF-A0AAV9M0T5-F1
#
_cell.length_a   1.000
_cell.length_b   1.000
_cell.length_c   1.000
_cell.angle_alpha   90.00
_cell.angle_beta   90.00
_cell.angle_gamma   90.00
#
_symmetry.space_group_name_H-M   'P 1'
#
loop_
_entity.id
_entity.type
_entity.pdbx_description
1 polymer ?
#
loop_
_entity_poly.entity_id
_entity_poly.type
_entity_poly.pdbx_seq_one_letter_code
_entity_poly.pdbx_strand_id
1 'polypeptide(L)'
;MADWAGLPHDLLVLIAKRVKVMEDFIAFGSVCTSWRTASPKDNFDILSPQLPLLMLPDDDENNYYREFYSLSKGKVSRRLYLPEAKGRDCFPTDQMGWLLTQSLDGEEVNLFNPFSDTKIHLPNQFALRALQNPDDLIEGHEFYNYIKLATLSANPSFTSDYVLVISYSTDVNYLAYWLPGDINWTLFDMDERHGGVCNMTYYKGQFYLLTWGAEIWVVDVQSRDRRVESHLILLGKTRH
;
A
#
# COMPACT_ATOMS: atom_id res chain seq x y z
N MET A 1 -23.23 -28.83 -27.59
CA MET A 1 -22.44 -27.91 -26.75
C MET A 1 -22.71 -26.51 -27.29
N ALA A 2 -23.27 -25.61 -26.49
CA ALA A 2 -23.59 -24.26 -26.96
C ALA A 2 -22.28 -23.46 -27.14
N ASP A 3 -22.19 -22.68 -28.23
CA ASP A 3 -21.03 -21.83 -28.49
C ASP A 3 -21.15 -20.52 -27.70
N TRP A 4 -20.53 -20.49 -26.52
CA TRP A 4 -20.45 -19.31 -25.67
C TRP A 4 -19.45 -18.26 -26.20
N ALA A 5 -18.61 -18.60 -27.19
CA ALA A 5 -17.69 -17.64 -27.79
C ALA A 5 -18.43 -16.66 -28.73
N GLY A 6 -19.60 -17.06 -29.26
CA GLY A 6 -20.46 -16.25 -30.13
C GLY A 6 -21.47 -15.34 -29.41
N LEU A 7 -21.38 -15.19 -28.09
CA LEU A 7 -22.26 -14.28 -27.34
C LEU A 7 -22.08 -12.83 -27.81
N PRO A 8 -23.18 -12.07 -28.02
CA PRO A 8 -23.11 -10.63 -28.23
C PRO A 8 -22.28 -9.92 -27.16
N HIS A 9 -21.48 -8.94 -27.58
CA HIS A 9 -20.58 -8.21 -26.71
C HIS A 9 -21.31 -7.58 -25.51
N ASP A 10 -22.50 -7.02 -25.72
CA ASP A 10 -23.30 -6.40 -24.66
C ASP A 10 -23.67 -7.38 -23.55
N LEU A 11 -23.94 -8.65 -23.90
CA LEU A 11 -24.22 -9.70 -22.92
C LEU A 11 -22.96 -10.09 -22.15
N LEU A 12 -21.80 -10.16 -22.82
CA LEU A 12 -20.52 -10.40 -22.15
C LEU A 12 -20.19 -9.30 -21.15
N VAL A 13 -20.44 -8.03 -21.49
CA VAL A 13 -20.27 -6.89 -20.59
C VAL A 13 -21.20 -7.00 -19.37
N LEU A 14 -22.45 -7.39 -19.57
CA LEU A 14 -23.40 -7.60 -18.46
C LEU A 14 -22.98 -8.75 -17.54
N ILE A 15 -22.40 -9.82 -18.08
CA ILE A 15 -21.85 -10.91 -17.28
C ILE A 15 -20.62 -10.43 -16.51
N ALA A 16 -19.69 -9.73 -17.17
CA ALA A 16 -18.49 -9.18 -16.57
C ALA A 16 -18.81 -8.31 -15.34
N LYS A 17 -19.82 -7.42 -15.46
CA LYS A 17 -20.32 -6.56 -14.36
C LYS A 17 -20.92 -7.31 -13.17
N ARG A 18 -21.29 -8.59 -13.34
CA ARG A 18 -21.84 -9.44 -12.29
C ARG A 18 -20.78 -10.28 -11.58
N VAL A 19 -19.58 -10.40 -12.13
CA VAL A 19 -18.48 -11.07 -11.46
C VAL A 19 -18.03 -10.20 -10.30
N LYS A 20 -17.95 -10.79 -9.09
CA LYS A 20 -17.67 -10.05 -7.83
C LYS A 20 -16.29 -10.32 -7.25
N VAL A 21 -15.65 -11.40 -7.69
CA VAL A 21 -14.34 -11.83 -7.20
C VAL A 21 -13.31 -11.44 -8.25
N MET A 22 -12.26 -10.72 -7.85
CA MET A 22 -11.24 -10.22 -8.78
C MET A 22 -10.59 -11.38 -9.54
N GLU A 23 -10.39 -12.52 -8.87
CA GLU A 23 -9.79 -13.67 -9.51
C GLU A 23 -10.63 -14.26 -10.63
N ASP A 24 -11.95 -14.29 -10.45
CA ASP A 24 -12.89 -14.79 -11.43
C ASP A 24 -13.02 -13.81 -12.60
N PHE A 25 -12.90 -12.50 -12.35
CA PHE A 25 -12.93 -11.48 -13.40
C PHE A 25 -11.70 -11.53 -14.30
N ILE A 26 -10.53 -11.77 -13.71
CA ILE A 26 -9.30 -11.99 -14.48
C ILE A 26 -9.41 -13.28 -15.30
N ALA A 27 -9.93 -14.36 -14.71
CA ALA A 27 -10.15 -15.62 -15.42
C ALA A 27 -11.14 -15.43 -16.58
N PHE A 28 -12.20 -14.67 -16.38
CA PHE A 28 -13.17 -14.28 -17.42
C PHE A 28 -12.48 -13.62 -18.62
N GLY A 29 -11.59 -12.65 -18.40
CA GLY A 29 -10.85 -11.97 -19.47
C GLY A 29 -9.78 -12.83 -20.16
N SER A 30 -9.40 -13.95 -19.56
CA SER A 30 -8.39 -14.87 -20.12
C SER A 30 -8.96 -15.91 -21.09
N VAL A 31 -10.29 -16.03 -21.22
CA VAL A 31 -10.94 -17.07 -22.04
C VAL A 31 -10.61 -16.92 -23.52
N CYS A 32 -10.94 -15.77 -24.12
CA CYS A 32 -10.64 -15.43 -25.51
C CYS A 32 -10.70 -13.91 -25.72
N THR A 33 -10.44 -13.46 -26.94
CA THR A 33 -10.40 -12.02 -27.29
C THR A 33 -11.74 -11.31 -27.05
N SER A 34 -12.88 -11.93 -27.36
CA SER A 34 -14.20 -11.31 -27.16
C SER A 34 -14.57 -11.13 -25.69
N TRP A 35 -14.15 -12.06 -24.82
CA TRP A 35 -14.34 -11.96 -23.37
C TRP A 35 -13.39 -10.94 -22.77
N ARG A 36 -12.13 -10.92 -23.23
CA ARG A 36 -11.13 -9.91 -22.82
C ARG A 36 -11.58 -8.49 -23.12
N THR A 37 -12.14 -8.24 -24.31
CA THR A 37 -12.64 -6.90 -24.67
C THR A 37 -13.87 -6.50 -23.85
N ALA A 38 -14.65 -7.46 -23.35
CA ALA A 38 -15.80 -7.20 -22.47
C ALA A 38 -15.42 -7.00 -21.00
N SER A 39 -14.15 -7.19 -20.62
CA SER A 39 -13.66 -7.08 -19.24
C SER A 39 -12.63 -5.94 -19.02
N PRO A 40 -12.87 -4.69 -19.47
CA PRO A 40 -12.08 -3.55 -19.02
C PRO A 40 -12.24 -3.34 -17.52
N LYS A 41 -11.28 -2.67 -16.87
CA LYS A 41 -11.29 -2.39 -15.42
C LYS A 41 -12.59 -1.72 -14.96
N ASP A 42 -13.16 -0.85 -15.77
CA ASP A 42 -14.42 -0.13 -15.49
C ASP A 42 -15.65 -1.05 -15.40
N ASN A 43 -15.57 -2.27 -15.94
CA ASN A 43 -16.63 -3.27 -15.85
C ASN A 43 -16.52 -4.14 -14.59
N PHE A 44 -15.50 -3.95 -13.76
CA PHE A 44 -15.37 -4.62 -12.47
C PHE A 44 -15.59 -3.63 -11.32
N ASP A 45 -16.40 -4.02 -10.36
CA ASP A 45 -16.60 -3.25 -9.13
C ASP A 45 -15.41 -3.47 -8.18
N ILE A 46 -14.29 -2.79 -8.46
CA ILE A 46 -13.07 -2.86 -7.65
C ILE A 46 -13.30 -2.35 -6.22
N LEU A 47 -14.33 -1.52 -6.03
CA LEU A 47 -14.72 -0.96 -4.73
C LEU A 47 -15.54 -1.93 -3.89
N SER A 48 -15.99 -3.05 -4.45
CA SER A 48 -16.67 -4.08 -3.67
C SER A 48 -15.71 -4.66 -2.62
N PRO A 49 -16.12 -4.73 -1.34
CA PRO A 49 -15.26 -5.26 -0.28
C PRO A 49 -14.88 -6.71 -0.59
N GLN A 50 -13.59 -6.96 -0.84
CA GLN A 50 -13.05 -8.30 -0.97
C GLN A 50 -12.16 -8.59 0.24
N LEU A 51 -12.21 -9.84 0.71
CA LEU A 51 -11.27 -10.28 1.73
C LEU A 51 -9.84 -10.19 1.16
N PRO A 52 -8.90 -9.56 1.87
CA PRO A 52 -7.54 -9.41 1.39
C PRO A 52 -6.90 -10.80 1.18
N LEU A 53 -6.09 -10.90 0.13
CA LEU A 53 -5.22 -12.05 -0.07
C LEU A 53 -3.98 -11.89 0.83
N LEU A 54 -3.60 -12.95 1.52
CA LEU A 54 -2.39 -12.98 2.32
C LEU A 54 -1.23 -13.42 1.44
N MET A 55 -0.26 -12.54 1.23
CA MET A 55 0.99 -12.91 0.60
C MET A 55 1.80 -13.77 1.58
N LEU A 56 2.16 -14.98 1.16
CA LEU A 56 2.96 -15.89 1.97
C LEU A 56 4.45 -15.49 1.92
N PRO A 57 5.23 -15.83 2.96
CA PRO A 57 6.66 -15.54 3.00
C PRO A 57 7.42 -16.26 1.88
N ASP A 58 8.68 -15.88 1.69
CA ASP A 58 9.56 -16.53 0.71
C ASP A 58 9.77 -17.98 1.10
N ASP A 59 9.80 -18.88 0.12
CA ASP A 59 10.38 -20.18 0.35
C ASP A 59 11.91 -20.04 0.21
N ASP A 60 12.66 -20.76 1.05
CA ASP A 60 14.13 -20.71 1.03
C ASP A 60 14.73 -21.22 -0.30
N GLU A 61 13.89 -21.67 -1.25
CA GLU A 61 14.27 -22.18 -2.57
C GLU A 61 14.54 -21.09 -3.61
N ASN A 62 14.65 -19.82 -3.19
CA ASN A 62 15.12 -18.71 -4.02
C ASN A 62 14.23 -18.46 -5.26
N ASN A 63 12.93 -18.74 -5.15
CA ASN A 63 12.05 -18.68 -6.28
C ASN A 63 11.46 -17.27 -6.46
N TYR A 64 11.41 -16.78 -7.70
CA TYR A 64 10.82 -15.47 -8.03
C TYR A 64 9.29 -15.45 -7.96
N TYR A 65 8.68 -16.40 -7.25
CA TYR A 65 7.23 -16.54 -7.19
C TYR A 65 6.73 -16.32 -5.77
N ARG A 66 5.61 -15.61 -5.64
CA ARG A 66 4.90 -15.42 -4.38
C ARG A 66 3.56 -16.11 -4.41
N GLU A 67 3.24 -16.80 -3.33
CA GLU A 67 1.95 -17.44 -3.14
C GLU A 67 1.00 -16.52 -2.37
N PHE A 68 -0.26 -16.51 -2.79
CA PHE A 68 -1.33 -15.73 -2.18
C PHE A 68 -2.41 -16.66 -1.66
N TYR A 69 -2.57 -16.64 -0.34
CA TYR A 69 -3.60 -17.40 0.36
C TYR A 69 -4.90 -16.61 0.45
N SER A 70 -6.00 -17.25 0.08
CA SER A 70 -7.33 -16.67 0.21
C SER A 70 -8.00 -17.19 1.48
N LEU A 71 -8.30 -16.27 2.40
CA LEU A 71 -9.02 -16.59 3.63
C LEU A 71 -10.45 -17.10 3.34
N SER A 72 -11.11 -16.57 2.32
CA SER A 72 -12.47 -17.00 1.95
C SER A 72 -12.51 -18.41 1.36
N LYS A 73 -11.47 -18.80 0.61
CA LYS A 73 -11.39 -20.13 -0.04
C LYS A 73 -10.66 -21.17 0.82
N GLY A 74 -9.98 -20.76 1.89
CA GLY A 74 -9.20 -21.64 2.77
C GLY A 74 -8.02 -22.32 2.06
N LYS A 75 -7.47 -21.72 1.01
CA LYS A 75 -6.36 -22.29 0.22
C LYS A 75 -5.51 -21.25 -0.49
N VAL A 76 -4.30 -21.65 -0.89
CA VAL A 76 -3.49 -20.91 -1.86
C VAL A 76 -4.31 -20.77 -3.14
N SER A 77 -4.62 -19.53 -3.49
CA SER A 77 -5.47 -19.21 -4.63
C SER A 77 -4.66 -18.84 -5.85
N ARG A 78 -3.45 -18.28 -5.66
CA ARG A 78 -2.58 -17.83 -6.74
C ARG A 78 -1.11 -17.99 -6.39
N ARG A 79 -0.33 -18.21 -7.42
CA ARG A 79 1.12 -18.09 -7.44
C ARG A 79 1.48 -17.11 -8.54
N LEU A 80 2.12 -16.00 -8.18
CA LEU A 80 2.47 -14.93 -9.11
C LEU A 80 4.00 -14.85 -9.24
N TYR A 81 4.49 -14.64 -10.45
CA TYR A 81 5.89 -14.27 -10.67
C TYR A 81 6.06 -12.81 -10.21
N LEU A 82 6.90 -12.60 -9.21
CA LEU A 82 6.96 -11.39 -8.38
C LEU A 82 8.41 -11.08 -7.96
N PRO A 83 9.32 -10.87 -8.93
CA PRO A 83 10.74 -10.64 -8.66
C PRO A 83 10.98 -9.37 -7.81
N GLU A 84 10.09 -8.39 -7.86
CA GLU A 84 10.14 -7.15 -7.09
C GLU A 84 9.99 -7.37 -5.58
N ALA A 85 9.40 -8.49 -5.16
CA ALA A 85 9.29 -8.84 -3.75
C ALA A 85 10.48 -9.68 -3.25
N LYS A 86 11.36 -10.14 -4.13
CA LYS A 86 12.44 -11.07 -3.77
C LYS A 86 13.54 -10.36 -3.00
N GLY A 87 13.85 -10.86 -1.79
CA GLY A 87 14.88 -10.26 -0.94
C GLY A 87 14.60 -8.79 -0.60
N ARG A 88 13.31 -8.43 -0.51
CA ARG A 88 12.85 -7.07 -0.22
C ARG A 88 11.78 -7.12 0.86
N ASP A 89 11.79 -6.13 1.73
CA ASP A 89 10.66 -5.95 2.64
C ASP A 89 9.48 -5.39 1.84
N CYS A 90 8.31 -5.96 2.10
CA CYS A 90 7.08 -5.65 1.38
C CYS A 90 6.00 -5.30 2.40
N PHE A 91 5.50 -4.08 2.33
CA PHE A 91 4.47 -3.58 3.23
C PHE A 91 3.19 -3.33 2.43
N PRO A 92 2.03 -3.82 2.89
CA PRO A 92 0.77 -3.47 2.26
C PRO A 92 0.48 -1.99 2.48
N THR A 93 -0.12 -1.36 1.47
CA THR A 93 -0.81 -0.09 1.66
C THR A 93 -2.28 -0.36 1.98
N ASP A 94 -2.94 0.61 2.59
CA ASP A 94 -4.39 0.58 2.85
C ASP A 94 -5.22 0.63 1.55
N GLN A 95 -4.60 1.02 0.44
CA GLN A 95 -5.22 1.00 -0.88
C GLN A 95 -5.06 -0.37 -1.56
N MET A 96 -6.20 -0.93 -1.97
CA MET A 96 -6.27 -2.28 -2.52
C MET A 96 -5.25 -2.52 -3.65
N GLY A 97 -4.39 -3.52 -3.45
CA GLY A 97 -3.49 -4.05 -4.47
C GLY A 97 -2.15 -3.36 -4.62
N TRP A 98 -1.80 -2.38 -3.77
CA TRP A 98 -0.48 -1.74 -3.79
C TRP A 98 0.37 -2.13 -2.59
N LEU A 99 1.64 -2.41 -2.87
CA LEU A 99 2.68 -2.75 -1.90
C LEU A 99 3.79 -1.72 -1.98
N LEU A 100 4.33 -1.29 -0.85
CA LEU A 100 5.63 -0.63 -0.81
C LEU A 100 6.71 -1.71 -0.73
N THR A 101 7.66 -1.70 -1.65
CA THR A 101 8.81 -2.61 -1.65
C THR A 101 10.09 -1.83 -1.38
N GLN A 102 10.92 -2.34 -0.47
CA GLN A 102 12.20 -1.75 -0.10
C GLN A 102 13.30 -2.80 -0.17
N SER A 103 14.40 -2.51 -0.88
CA SER A 103 15.59 -3.36 -0.89
C SER A 103 16.29 -3.36 0.48
N LEU A 104 17.04 -4.42 0.79
CA LEU A 104 17.76 -4.53 2.07
C LEU A 104 18.88 -3.49 2.22
N ASP A 105 19.51 -3.08 1.12
CA ASP A 105 20.45 -1.94 1.07
C ASP A 105 19.74 -0.56 1.13
N GLY A 106 18.41 -0.57 0.99
CA GLY A 106 17.52 0.57 0.94
C GLY A 106 17.78 1.57 -0.20
N GLU A 107 18.54 1.18 -1.23
CA GLU A 107 18.77 1.97 -2.44
C GLU A 107 17.51 2.06 -3.32
N GLU A 108 16.68 1.02 -3.31
CA GLU A 108 15.45 0.95 -4.08
C GLU A 108 14.22 0.89 -3.20
N VAL A 109 13.38 1.93 -3.32
CA VAL A 109 12.05 2.00 -2.71
C VAL A 109 11.02 2.21 -3.82
N ASN A 110 9.95 1.41 -3.85
CA ASN A 110 8.94 1.48 -4.90
C ASN A 110 7.53 1.25 -4.34
N LEU A 111 6.54 1.89 -4.94
CA LEU A 111 5.16 1.40 -4.91
C LEU A 111 4.97 0.44 -6.07
N PHE A 112 4.46 -0.75 -5.78
CA PHE A 112 4.31 -1.82 -6.74
C PHE A 112 2.92 -2.44 -6.67
N ASN A 113 2.31 -2.67 -7.83
CA ASN A 113 1.05 -3.39 -7.95
C ASN A 113 1.28 -4.76 -8.65
N PRO A 114 1.21 -5.90 -7.92
CA PRO A 114 1.49 -7.23 -8.46
C PRO A 114 0.49 -7.72 -9.51
N PHE A 115 -0.69 -7.09 -9.63
CA PHE A 115 -1.71 -7.50 -10.58
C PHE A 115 -1.67 -6.73 -11.90
N SER A 116 -1.14 -5.51 -11.88
CA SER A 116 -0.97 -4.69 -13.08
C SER A 116 0.48 -4.52 -13.53
N ASP A 117 1.42 -5.11 -12.80
CA ASP A 117 2.87 -4.98 -13.05
C ASP A 117 3.33 -3.51 -13.10
N THR A 118 2.62 -2.66 -12.34
CA THR A 118 2.87 -1.22 -12.34
C THR A 118 3.82 -0.88 -11.21
N LYS A 119 4.91 -0.18 -11.54
CA LYS A 119 5.95 0.23 -10.61
C LYS A 119 6.08 1.75 -10.62
N ILE A 120 6.08 2.34 -9.42
CA ILE A 120 6.32 3.76 -9.20
C ILE A 120 7.54 3.88 -8.31
N HIS A 121 8.59 4.49 -8.85
CA HIS A 121 9.84 4.71 -8.13
C HIS A 121 9.65 5.82 -7.09
N LEU A 122 10.11 5.56 -5.87
CA LEU A 122 10.08 6.51 -4.77
C LEU A 122 11.51 6.96 -4.44
N PRO A 123 11.68 8.13 -3.79
CA PRO A 123 12.98 8.50 -3.25
C PRO A 123 13.43 7.47 -2.21
N ASN A 124 14.71 7.15 -2.21
CA ASN A 124 15.25 6.07 -1.38
C ASN A 124 15.47 6.50 0.09
N GLN A 125 15.91 5.56 0.94
CA GLN A 125 16.09 5.84 2.36
C GLN A 125 17.17 6.89 2.68
N PHE A 126 18.16 7.05 1.79
CA PHE A 126 19.23 8.02 1.98
C PHE A 126 18.72 9.44 1.76
N ALA A 127 17.67 9.59 0.95
CA ALA A 127 17.01 10.86 0.73
C ALA A 127 16.28 11.35 1.99
N LEU A 128 15.79 10.44 2.86
CA LEU A 128 15.26 10.77 4.19
C LEU A 128 16.35 11.26 5.15
N ARG A 129 17.51 10.58 5.17
CA ARG A 129 18.66 10.98 6.00
C ARG A 129 19.12 12.40 5.72
N ALA A 130 19.16 12.78 4.44
CA ALA A 130 19.62 14.10 4.01
C ALA A 130 18.71 15.24 4.50
N LEU A 131 17.48 14.94 4.92
CA LEU A 131 16.50 15.92 5.40
C LEU A 131 16.50 16.05 6.93
N GLN A 132 17.13 15.13 7.66
CA GLN A 132 17.17 15.16 9.13
C GLN A 132 18.23 16.13 9.66
N ASN A 133 17.96 16.72 10.82
CA ASN A 133 18.95 17.52 11.51
C ASN A 133 20.12 16.65 11.98
N PRO A 134 21.38 17.11 11.85
CA PRO A 134 22.55 16.35 12.30
C PRO A 134 22.50 15.98 13.78
N ASP A 135 21.92 16.84 14.61
CA ASP A 135 21.77 16.62 16.05
C ASP A 135 20.79 15.49 16.41
N ASP A 136 19.96 15.09 15.45
CA ASP A 136 18.97 14.01 15.58
C ASP A 136 19.54 12.65 15.14
N LEU A 137 20.70 12.68 14.49
CA LEU A 137 21.44 11.50 14.05
C LEU A 137 22.24 10.95 15.24
N ILE A 138 21.66 9.99 15.96
CA ILE A 138 22.42 9.23 16.96
C ILE A 138 23.54 8.46 16.22
N GLU A 139 24.80 8.81 16.50
CA GLU A 139 25.98 8.12 15.95
C GLU A 139 25.88 6.61 16.24
N GLY A 140 25.84 5.79 15.19
CA GLY A 140 26.00 4.32 15.29
C GLY A 140 24.90 3.45 14.69
N HIS A 141 23.86 4.03 14.08
CA HIS A 141 22.64 3.29 13.78
C HIS A 141 22.21 3.35 12.31
N GLU A 142 22.98 2.69 11.44
CA GLU A 142 22.67 2.53 10.01
C GLU A 142 21.31 1.85 9.72
N PHE A 143 20.71 1.21 10.73
CA PHE A 143 19.47 0.43 10.62
C PHE A 143 18.18 1.24 10.82
N TYR A 144 18.26 2.53 11.16
CA TYR A 144 17.12 3.27 11.73
C TYR A 144 16.35 4.16 10.75
N ASN A 145 16.70 4.16 9.46
CA ASN A 145 15.95 4.90 8.43
C ASN A 145 15.18 3.98 7.48
N TYR A 146 14.80 2.80 7.98
CA TYR A 146 13.98 1.85 7.27
C TYR A 146 12.51 2.28 7.32
N ILE A 147 11.80 2.19 6.18
CA ILE A 147 10.37 2.49 6.12
C ILE A 147 9.64 1.34 6.81
N LYS A 148 8.70 1.66 7.71
CA LYS A 148 7.96 0.66 8.48
C LYS A 148 6.50 0.57 8.08
N LEU A 149 5.88 1.71 7.78
CA LEU A 149 4.49 1.78 7.38
C LEU A 149 4.34 2.72 6.21
N ALA A 150 3.32 2.45 5.39
CA ALA A 150 2.96 3.25 4.24
C ALA A 150 1.43 3.31 4.12
N THR A 151 0.91 4.49 3.82
CA THR A 151 -0.53 4.74 3.66
C THR A 151 -0.74 5.70 2.51
N LEU A 152 -1.73 5.42 1.68
CA LEU A 152 -2.06 6.18 0.49
C LEU A 152 -3.43 6.83 0.64
N SER A 153 -3.55 8.11 0.29
CA SER A 153 -4.85 8.82 0.34
C SER A 153 -5.84 8.34 -0.73
N ALA A 154 -5.34 7.80 -1.84
CA ALA A 154 -6.13 7.26 -2.92
C ALA A 154 -5.33 6.22 -3.70
N ASN A 155 -6.02 5.35 -4.44
CA ASN A 155 -5.40 4.29 -5.22
C ASN A 155 -4.73 4.85 -6.49
N PRO A 156 -3.41 4.69 -6.68
CA PRO A 156 -2.68 5.21 -7.84
C PRO A 156 -3.12 4.63 -9.19
N SER A 157 -3.93 3.55 -9.20
CA SER A 157 -4.49 3.00 -10.43
C SER A 157 -5.60 3.86 -11.04
N PHE A 158 -6.20 4.77 -10.27
CA PHE A 158 -7.38 5.55 -10.69
C PHE A 158 -7.14 7.05 -10.77
N THR A 159 -6.15 7.55 -10.03
CA THR A 159 -5.87 8.98 -9.94
C THR A 159 -4.38 9.21 -9.80
N SER A 160 -3.89 10.31 -10.35
CA SER A 160 -2.57 10.86 -10.06
C SER A 160 -2.59 11.88 -8.90
N ASP A 161 -3.78 12.21 -8.38
CA ASP A 161 -3.98 13.06 -7.21
C ASP A 161 -4.11 12.18 -5.97
N TYR A 162 -2.96 11.80 -5.42
CA TYR A 162 -2.86 11.05 -4.18
C TYR A 162 -1.63 11.51 -3.39
N VAL A 163 -1.59 11.15 -2.11
CA VAL A 163 -0.46 11.40 -1.22
C VAL A 163 -0.04 10.08 -0.62
N LEU A 164 1.26 9.80 -0.63
CA LEU A 164 1.87 8.71 0.12
C LEU A 164 2.42 9.27 1.42
N VAL A 165 1.99 8.74 2.56
CA VAL A 165 2.56 9.03 3.88
C VAL A 165 3.26 7.77 4.36
N ILE A 166 4.48 7.94 4.87
CA ILE A 166 5.29 6.86 5.43
C ILE A 166 5.66 7.17 6.89
N SER A 167 5.80 6.12 7.69
CA SER A 167 6.60 6.17 8.91
C SER A 167 7.92 5.46 8.68
N TYR A 168 8.98 6.00 9.26
CA TYR A 168 10.31 5.43 9.21
C TYR A 168 10.95 5.51 10.59
N SER A 169 11.94 4.66 10.87
CA SER A 169 12.49 4.47 12.23
C SER A 169 11.51 3.84 13.23
N THR A 170 12.04 3.28 14.31
CA THR A 170 11.26 2.45 15.27
C THR A 170 10.92 3.16 16.57
N ASP A 171 11.74 4.12 16.98
CA ASP A 171 11.70 4.60 18.37
C ASP A 171 11.01 5.97 18.48
N VAL A 172 10.82 6.65 17.35
CA VAL A 172 10.29 8.00 17.26
C VAL A 172 9.25 8.08 16.14
N ASN A 173 8.31 9.01 16.26
CA ASN A 173 7.27 9.36 15.30
C ASN A 173 7.79 10.07 14.04
N TYR A 174 8.86 9.58 13.41
CA TYR A 174 9.33 10.15 12.15
C TYR A 174 8.38 9.83 11.00
N LEU A 175 7.90 10.88 10.35
CA LEU A 175 6.94 10.81 9.27
C LEU A 175 7.43 11.64 8.10
N ALA A 176 7.18 11.13 6.91
CA ALA A 176 7.38 11.87 5.68
C ALA A 176 6.23 11.59 4.73
N TYR A 177 6.04 12.49 3.77
CA TYR A 177 5.13 12.26 2.67
C TYR A 177 5.78 12.56 1.33
N TRP A 178 5.14 12.04 0.29
CA TRP A 178 5.55 12.21 -1.09
C TRP A 178 4.31 12.42 -1.96
N LEU A 179 4.37 13.43 -2.81
CA LEU A 179 3.37 13.68 -3.85
C LEU A 179 3.87 13.11 -5.19
N PRO A 180 2.95 12.65 -6.05
CA PRO A 180 3.26 12.21 -7.40
C PRO A 180 4.06 13.26 -8.18
N GLY A 181 5.31 12.93 -8.48
CA GLY A 181 6.24 13.80 -9.21
C GLY A 181 7.23 14.57 -8.32
N ASP A 182 7.13 14.47 -7.00
CA ASP A 182 8.13 15.04 -6.10
C ASP A 182 9.49 14.36 -6.30
N ILE A 183 10.55 15.16 -6.27
CA ILE A 183 11.94 14.69 -6.41
C ILE A 183 12.42 14.00 -5.13
N ASN A 184 11.93 14.44 -3.97
CA ASN A 184 12.33 13.92 -2.66
C ASN A 184 11.14 13.90 -1.68
N TRP A 185 11.31 13.20 -0.56
CA TRP A 185 10.40 13.23 0.57
C TRP A 185 10.27 14.63 1.16
N THR A 186 9.11 14.92 1.74
CA THR A 186 8.92 16.08 2.61
C THR A 186 8.61 15.62 4.02
N LEU A 187 9.34 16.14 5.01
CA LEU A 187 9.14 15.80 6.42
C LEU A 187 7.92 16.53 6.97
N PHE A 188 7.24 15.90 7.94
CA PHE A 188 6.26 16.59 8.76
C PHE A 188 6.96 17.40 9.85
N ASP A 189 6.44 18.59 10.11
CA ASP A 189 6.87 19.39 11.25
C ASP A 189 6.16 18.85 12.51
N MET A 190 6.93 18.18 13.36
CA MET A 190 6.46 17.60 14.61
C MET A 190 7.01 18.44 15.75
N ASP A 191 6.15 19.23 16.40
CA ASP A 191 6.55 20.13 17.50
C ASP A 191 7.23 19.37 18.66
N GLU A 192 6.85 18.11 18.90
CA GLU A 192 7.43 17.26 19.95
C GLU A 192 7.70 15.82 19.44
N ARG A 193 8.75 15.19 19.99
CA ARG A 193 9.08 13.77 19.76
C ARG A 193 8.20 12.88 20.63
N HIS A 194 7.52 11.92 19.99
CA HIS A 194 6.64 10.96 20.64
C HIS A 194 7.08 9.53 20.35
N GLY A 195 6.40 8.57 20.97
CA GLY A 195 6.64 7.15 20.71
C GLY A 195 6.43 6.78 19.24
N GLY A 196 7.15 5.76 18.79
CA GLY A 196 7.08 5.26 17.41
C GLY A 196 5.65 4.94 16.94
N VAL A 197 5.42 5.09 15.64
CA VAL A 197 4.14 4.83 14.99
C VAL A 197 4.00 3.33 14.75
N CYS A 198 2.94 2.73 15.27
CA CYS A 198 2.66 1.30 15.13
C CYS A 198 1.59 0.98 14.06
N ASN A 199 0.73 1.93 13.71
CA ASN A 199 -0.22 1.78 12.60
C ASN A 199 -0.60 3.13 11.98
N MET A 200 -1.01 3.11 10.71
CA MET A 200 -1.43 4.28 9.95
C MET A 200 -2.59 3.93 9.01
N THR A 201 -3.52 4.86 8.82
CA THR A 201 -4.63 4.70 7.87
C THR A 201 -5.12 6.05 7.35
N TYR A 202 -5.67 6.07 6.13
CA TYR A 202 -6.34 7.25 5.60
C TYR A 202 -7.87 7.08 5.64
N TYR A 203 -8.56 8.08 6.20
CA TYR A 203 -10.02 8.06 6.28
C TYR A 203 -10.60 9.47 6.19
N LYS A 204 -11.64 9.64 5.38
CA LYS A 204 -12.40 10.91 5.24
C LYS A 204 -11.54 12.18 5.07
N GLY A 205 -10.48 12.10 4.27
CA GLY A 205 -9.64 13.27 3.97
C GLY A 205 -8.42 13.42 4.87
N GLN A 206 -8.26 12.57 5.88
CA GLN A 206 -7.21 12.73 6.89
C GLN A 206 -6.43 11.43 7.08
N PHE A 207 -5.14 11.58 7.42
CA PHE A 207 -4.31 10.47 7.85
C PHE A 207 -4.39 10.35 9.38
N TYR A 208 -4.64 9.15 9.86
CA TYR A 208 -4.66 8.80 11.28
C TYR A 208 -3.47 7.90 11.58
N LEU A 209 -2.76 8.22 12.65
CA LEU A 209 -1.59 7.49 13.11
C LEU A 209 -1.84 7.00 14.53
N LEU A 210 -1.42 5.77 14.82
CA LEU A 210 -1.45 5.19 16.16
C LEU A 210 -0.01 5.00 16.65
N THR A 211 0.28 5.47 17.87
CA THR A 211 1.61 5.29 18.48
C THR A 211 1.63 4.11 19.46
N TRP A 212 2.82 3.62 19.79
CA TRP A 212 3.01 2.66 20.88
C TRP A 212 2.55 3.17 22.26
N GLY A 213 2.43 4.50 22.42
CA GLY A 213 1.85 5.15 23.60
C GLY A 213 0.32 5.13 23.65
N ALA A 214 -0.34 4.46 22.70
CA ALA A 214 -1.79 4.46 22.52
C ALA A 214 -2.39 5.85 22.24
N GLU A 215 -1.62 6.71 21.56
CA GLU A 215 -2.05 8.04 21.14
C GLU A 215 -2.48 8.01 19.67
N ILE A 216 -3.49 8.82 19.33
CA ILE A 216 -3.95 8.98 17.95
C ILE A 216 -3.57 10.38 17.45
N TRP A 217 -2.94 10.43 16.31
CA TRP A 217 -2.51 11.67 15.66
C TRP A 217 -3.23 11.82 14.32
N VAL A 218 -3.55 13.06 13.98
CA VAL A 218 -4.22 13.41 12.74
C VAL A 218 -3.29 14.30 11.92
N VAL A 219 -3.08 13.91 10.67
CA VAL A 219 -2.21 14.62 9.75
C VAL A 219 -3.00 15.06 8.53
N ASP A 220 -2.94 16.36 8.25
CA ASP A 220 -3.50 16.97 7.05
C ASP A 220 -2.38 17.49 6.14
N VAL A 221 -2.25 16.87 4.97
CA VAL A 221 -1.24 17.22 3.97
C VAL A 221 -1.72 18.36 3.05
N GLN A 222 -3.02 18.65 3.02
CA GLN A 222 -3.63 19.70 2.21
C GLN A 222 -3.59 21.07 2.91
N SER A 223 -3.44 21.10 4.24
CA SER A 223 -3.26 22.34 4.99
C SER A 223 -1.95 23.03 4.60
N ARG A 224 -1.99 24.36 4.39
CA ARG A 224 -0.78 25.17 4.11
C ARG A 224 0.25 25.09 5.22
N ASP A 225 -0.20 24.85 6.45
CA ASP A 225 0.69 24.75 7.60
C ASP A 225 1.29 23.34 7.75
N ARG A 226 0.76 22.32 7.05
CA ARG A 226 1.26 20.91 7.06
C ARG A 226 1.64 20.39 8.46
N ARG A 227 0.95 20.91 9.47
CA ARG A 227 1.15 20.59 10.88
C ARG A 227 0.44 19.29 11.21
N VAL A 228 1.01 18.57 12.14
CA VAL A 228 0.43 17.35 12.69
C VAL A 228 -0.32 17.72 13.96
N GLU A 229 -1.62 17.48 13.98
CA GLU A 229 -2.47 17.74 15.13
C GLU A 229 -2.59 16.47 15.98
N SER A 230 -2.30 16.56 17.28
CA SER A 230 -2.58 15.48 18.22
C SER A 230 -3.98 15.57 18.76
N HIS A 231 -4.63 14.42 18.84
CA HIS A 231 -5.79 14.23 19.71
C HIS A 231 -5.55 12.99 20.55
N LEU A 232 -5.19 13.18 21.82
CA LEU A 232 -5.07 12.05 22.74
C LEU A 232 -6.46 11.42 22.96
N ILE A 233 -6.72 10.31 22.27
CA ILE A 233 -7.90 9.48 22.51
C ILE A 233 -7.50 8.43 23.54
N LEU A 234 -7.76 8.71 24.81
CA LEU A 234 -7.65 7.71 25.87
C LEU A 234 -8.72 6.63 25.65
N LEU A 235 -8.33 5.52 25.02
CA LEU A 235 -9.13 4.31 24.94
C LEU A 235 -9.16 3.64 26.32
N GLY A 236 -9.97 4.19 27.23
CA GLY A 236 -10.28 3.58 28.52
C GLY A 236 -9.83 4.39 29.74
N LYS A 237 -10.68 5.32 30.19
CA LYS A 237 -11.03 5.34 31.61
C LYS A 237 -12.31 4.55 31.75
N THR A 238 -12.19 3.24 32.00
CA THR A 238 -13.25 2.51 32.68
C THR A 238 -13.47 3.24 34.01
N ARG A 239 -14.60 3.95 34.12
CA ARG A 239 -15.14 4.32 35.42
C ARG A 239 -15.42 3.02 36.16
N HIS A 240 -14.63 2.70 37.17
CA HIS A 240 -15.07 2.09 38.42
C HIS A 240 -14.06 2.43 39.51
#